data_AF-F4W891-F1
#
_entry.id   AF-F4W891-F1
#
_cell.length_a   1.000
_cell.length_b   1.000
_cell.length_c   1.000
_cell.angle_alpha   90.00
_cell.angle_beta   90.00
_cell.angle_gamma   90.00
#
_symmetry.space_group_name_H-M   'P 1'
#
loop_
_entity.id
_entity.type
_entity.pdbx_description
1 polymer ?
#
loop_
_entity_poly.entity_id
_entity_poly.type
_entity_poly.pdbx_seq_one_letter_code
_entity_poly.pdbx_strand_id
1 'polypeptide(L)'
;MNEITTGVRVRIYDEERCIHEHETVRSDGDDLRTLMQNLRDVQSEINCFLTTLIQWRDVSSERMNQLISSNVDSDSLEEEEKEEKKEDEIRANPKKSKLS
;
A
#
# COMPACT_ATOMS: atom_id res chain seq x y z
N MET A 1 29.73 16.91 25.54
CA MET A 1 28.31 16.75 25.94
C MET A 1 27.65 15.99 24.81
N ASN A 2 27.14 14.78 25.06
CA ASN A 2 26.40 14.05 24.02
C ASN A 2 24.98 14.61 24.04
N GLU A 3 24.59 15.32 22.98
CA GLU A 3 23.20 15.71 22.81
C GLU A 3 22.34 14.46 22.73
N ILE A 4 21.32 14.38 23.58
CA ILE A 4 20.27 13.38 23.46
C ILE A 4 19.32 13.89 22.39
N THR A 5 19.37 13.29 21.21
CA THR A 5 18.47 13.59 20.10
C THR A 5 17.12 12.95 20.37
N THR A 6 16.10 13.74 20.66
CA THR A 6 14.70 13.32 20.74
C THR A 6 14.06 13.42 19.36
N GLY A 7 14.25 12.39 18.55
CA GLY A 7 13.70 12.29 17.19
C GLY A 7 13.43 10.84 16.81
N VAL A 8 12.58 10.65 15.78
CA VAL A 8 12.30 9.33 15.22
C VAL A 8 13.13 9.18 13.94
N ARG A 9 13.96 8.13 13.92
CA ARG A 9 14.72 7.74 12.73
C ARG A 9 14.29 6.35 12.32
N VAL A 10 14.00 6.19 11.03
CA VAL A 10 13.64 4.91 10.43
C VAL A 10 14.49 4.65 9.20
N ARG A 11 14.89 3.40 9.04
CA ARG A 11 15.58 2.89 7.86
C ARG A 11 14.95 1.56 7.47
N ILE A 12 14.64 1.42 6.18
CA ILE A 12 14.12 0.18 5.60
C ILE A 12 15.18 -0.34 4.64
N TYR A 13 15.53 -1.61 4.82
CA TYR A 13 16.53 -2.30 4.04
C TYR A 13 15.88 -3.38 3.17
N ASP A 14 16.38 -3.49 1.95
CA ASP A 14 16.21 -4.64 1.07
C ASP A 14 17.54 -5.38 1.06
N GLU A 15 17.60 -6.51 1.77
CA GLU A 15 18.83 -7.22 2.12
C GLU A 15 19.83 -6.27 2.83
N GLU A 16 20.96 -5.96 2.19
CA GLU A 16 22.00 -5.07 2.71
C GLU A 16 21.82 -3.61 2.26
N ARG A 17 20.91 -3.34 1.32
CA ARG A 17 20.74 -2.02 0.70
C ARG A 17 19.66 -1.22 1.42
N CYS A 18 20.00 -0.02 1.91
CA CYS A 18 19.00 0.91 2.43
C CYS A 18 18.16 1.48 1.28
N ILE A 19 16.87 1.17 1.27
CA ILE A 19 15.93 1.60 0.22
C ILE A 19 15.04 2.76 0.65
N HIS A 20 14.98 3.06 1.95
CA HIS A 20 14.29 4.21 2.50
C HIS A 20 14.94 4.62 3.83
N GLU A 21 15.21 5.90 3.99
CA GLU A 21 15.69 6.50 5.23
C GLU A 21 14.86 7.75 5.50
N HIS A 22 14.32 7.84 6.70
CA HIS A 22 13.56 8.99 7.18
C HIS A 22 14.06 9.39 8.57
N GLU A 23 14.22 10.69 8.79
CA GLU A 23 14.57 11.25 10.08
C GLU A 23 13.75 12.51 10.33
N THR A 24 12.98 12.52 11.43
CA THR A 24 12.21 13.69 11.84
C THR A 24 13.16 14.73 12.42
N VAL A 25 13.12 15.96 11.90
CA VAL A 25 13.95 17.08 12.37
C VAL A 25 13.60 17.43 13.83
N ARG A 26 14.63 17.71 14.63
CA ARG A 26 14.53 18.09 16.05
C ARG A 26 13.61 19.30 16.21
N SER A 27 12.61 19.21 17.09
CA SER A 27 12.04 20.41 17.71
C SER A 27 12.76 20.64 19.03
N ASP A 28 13.12 21.89 19.33
CA ASP A 28 13.82 22.31 20.55
C ASP A 28 13.03 22.06 21.87
N GLY A 29 11.87 21.39 21.77
CA GLY A 29 11.05 20.96 22.89
C GLY A 29 11.04 19.44 23.01
N ASP A 30 11.59 18.93 24.11
CA ASP A 30 11.43 17.55 24.59
C ASP A 30 9.99 17.28 25.09
N ASP A 31 8.97 17.66 24.30
CA ASP A 31 7.57 17.40 24.64
C ASP A 31 7.15 16.04 24.07
N LEU A 32 6.65 15.18 24.96
CA LEU A 32 6.04 13.88 24.62
C LEU A 32 5.00 14.03 23.52
N ARG A 33 4.27 15.15 23.49
CA ARG A 33 3.29 15.43 22.44
C ARG A 33 3.93 15.47 21.05
N THR A 34 5.09 16.12 20.91
CA THR A 34 5.81 16.20 19.64
C THR A 34 6.34 14.84 19.23
N LEU A 35 6.87 14.06 20.18
CA LEU A 35 7.31 12.69 19.90
C LEU A 35 6.15 11.81 19.41
N MET A 36 4.99 11.89 20.05
CA MET A 36 3.79 11.15 19.65
C MET A 36 3.30 11.54 18.26
N GLN A 37 3.41 12.83 17.90
CA GLN A 37 3.07 13.29 16.56
C GLN A 37 4.07 12.76 15.52
N ASN A 38 5.37 12.91 15.78
CA ASN A 38 6.43 12.39 14.92
C ASN A 38 6.29 10.88 14.66
N LEU A 39 5.94 10.10 15.70
CA LEU A 39 5.69 8.67 15.55
C LEU A 39 4.51 8.37 14.61
N ARG A 40 3.42 9.13 14.70
CA ARG A 40 2.24 8.95 13.82
C ARG A 40 2.55 9.35 12.37
N ASP A 41 3.27 10.45 12.19
CA ASP A 41 3.63 10.94 10.86
C ASP A 41 4.57 9.96 10.16
N VAL A 42 5.62 9.51 10.85
CA VAL A 42 6.54 8.48 10.35
C VAL A 42 5.81 7.17 10.06
N GLN A 43 4.87 6.75 10.92
CA GLN A 43 4.05 5.57 10.66
C GLN A 43 3.25 5.71 9.36
N SER A 44 2.62 6.87 9.13
CA SER A 44 1.87 7.11 7.91
C SER A 44 2.77 7.10 6.67
N GLU A 45 3.94 7.71 6.76
CA GLU A 45 4.91 7.75 5.67
C GLU A 45 5.42 6.35 5.29
N ILE A 46 5.80 5.54 6.28
CA ILE A 46 6.22 4.15 6.07
C ILE A 46 5.10 3.35 5.39
N ASN A 47 3.86 3.51 5.84
CA ASN A 47 2.72 2.83 5.23
C ASN A 47 2.55 3.25 3.76
N CYS A 48 2.66 4.54 3.44
CA CYS A 48 2.62 5.02 2.06
C CYS A 48 3.76 4.44 1.22
N PHE A 49 4.98 4.40 1.77
CA PHE A 49 6.14 3.83 1.10
C PHE A 49 5.96 2.33 0.80
N LEU A 50 5.59 1.54 1.80
CA LEU A 50 5.35 0.10 1.63
C LEU A 50 4.18 -0.19 0.68
N THR A 51 3.11 0.61 0.74
CA THR A 51 1.98 0.50 -0.21
C THR A 51 2.45 0.75 -1.65
N THR A 52 3.31 1.76 -1.85
CA THR A 52 3.90 2.05 -3.16
C THR A 52 4.72 0.87 -3.69
N LEU A 53 5.54 0.25 -2.83
CA LEU A 53 6.32 -0.93 -3.21
C LEU A 53 5.45 -2.12 -3.61
N ILE A 54 4.35 -2.37 -2.89
CA ILE A 54 3.39 -3.43 -3.22
C ILE A 54 2.73 -3.15 -4.57
N GLN A 55 2.24 -1.93 -4.78
CA GLN A 55 1.60 -1.56 -6.04
C GLN A 55 2.54 -1.68 -7.24
N TRP A 56 3.81 -1.28 -7.10
CA TRP A 56 4.80 -1.44 -8.17
C TRP A 56 5.05 -2.89 -8.54
N ARG A 57 5.04 -3.79 -7.55
CA ARG A 57 5.15 -5.24 -7.79
C ARG A 57 3.95 -5.76 -8.58
N ASP A 58 2.74 -5.39 -8.19
CA ASP A 58 1.51 -5.88 -8.82
C ASP A 58 1.40 -5.39 -10.27
N VAL A 59 1.72 -4.12 -10.54
CA VAL A 59 1.76 -3.57 -11.91
C VAL A 59 2.83 -4.24 -12.77
N SER A 60 3.99 -4.57 -12.20
CA SER A 60 5.03 -5.30 -12.93
C SER A 60 4.59 -6.73 -13.27
N SER A 61 3.86 -7.39 -12.36
CA SER A 61 3.33 -8.74 -12.56
C SER A 61 2.22 -8.76 -13.62
N GLU A 62 1.28 -7.81 -13.58
CA GLU A 62 0.19 -7.71 -14.54
C GLU A 62 0.68 -7.44 -15.97
N ARG A 63 1.67 -6.55 -16.15
CA ARG A 63 2.26 -6.31 -17.48
C ARG A 63 3.01 -7.52 -18.01
N MET A 64 3.69 -8.28 -17.15
CA MET A 64 4.38 -9.51 -17.53
C MET A 64 3.39 -10.59 -17.98
N ASN A 65 2.27 -10.73 -17.26
CA ASN A 65 1.22 -11.68 -17.62
C ASN A 65 0.49 -11.30 -18.92
N GLN A 66 0.29 -9.99 -19.19
CA GLN A 66 -0.25 -9.53 -20.48
C GLN A 66 0.69 -9.78 -21.66
N LEU A 67 2.01 -9.56 -21.49
CA LEU A 67 3.01 -9.80 -22.53
C LEU A 67 3.15 -11.29 -22.92
N ILE A 68 2.93 -12.19 -21.95
CA ILE A 68 2.92 -13.64 -22.21
C ILE A 68 1.63 -14.05 -22.93
N SER A 69 0.49 -13.43 -22.59
CA SER A 69 -0.79 -13.69 -23.27
C SER A 69 -0.86 -13.15 -24.70
N SER A 70 -0.13 -12.09 -25.04
CA SER A 70 -0.14 -11.49 -26.38
C SER A 70 0.77 -12.19 -27.40
N ASN A 71 1.51 -13.23 -26.99
CA ASN A 71 2.45 -13.95 -27.86
C ASN A 71 1.96 -15.37 -28.22
N VAL A 72 0.71 -15.70 -27.89
CA VAL A 72 0.05 -16.93 -28.30
C VAL A 72 -1.18 -16.55 -29.12
N ASP A 73 -1.28 -17.12 -30.32
CA ASP A 73 -2.35 -16.99 -31.30
C ASP A 73 -2.34 -15.74 -32.20
N SER A 74 -1.37 -15.75 -33.11
CA SER A 74 -1.61 -15.37 -34.50
C SER A 74 -2.60 -16.38 -35.12
N ASP A 75 -3.66 -15.84 -35.74
CA ASP A 75 -4.74 -16.50 -36.50
C ASP A 75 -5.88 -17.20 -35.73
N SER A 76 -6.90 -16.43 -35.37
CA SER A 76 -8.30 -16.82 -35.68
C SER A 76 -9.25 -15.63 -35.61
N LEU A 77 -9.97 -15.42 -36.69
CA LEU A 77 -10.93 -14.33 -36.94
C LEU A 77 -12.34 -14.67 -36.40
N GLU A 78 -13.16 -13.61 -36.27
CA GLU A 78 -14.64 -13.59 -36.11
C GLU A 78 -15.16 -13.97 -34.70
N GLU A 79 -16.13 -13.30 -34.06
CA GLU A 79 -17.14 -12.32 -34.48
C GLU A 79 -17.70 -11.62 -33.20
N GLU A 80 -18.28 -10.43 -33.40
CA GLU A 80 -19.40 -9.72 -32.72
C GLU A 80 -19.96 -10.29 -31.37
N GLU A 81 -20.48 -9.54 -30.38
CA GLU A 81 -21.31 -8.34 -30.39
C GLU A 81 -21.52 -7.85 -28.93
N LYS A 82 -22.00 -6.62 -28.77
CA LYS A 82 -22.32 -5.94 -27.48
C LYS A 82 -23.55 -6.56 -26.80
N GLU A 83 -23.67 -6.45 -25.47
CA GLU A 83 -24.89 -5.88 -24.86
C GLU A 83 -24.74 -5.41 -23.40
N GLU A 84 -25.51 -4.37 -23.10
CA GLU A 84 -25.56 -3.54 -21.90
C GLU A 84 -26.40 -4.15 -20.75
N LYS A 85 -26.07 -3.71 -19.52
CA LYS A 85 -26.96 -3.33 -18.38
C LYS A 85 -28.05 -4.30 -17.89
N LYS A 86 -28.07 -4.58 -16.58
CA LYS A 86 -28.84 -3.81 -15.56
C LYS A 86 -28.75 -4.43 -14.16
N GLU A 87 -28.90 -3.54 -13.20
CA GLU A 87 -28.96 -3.69 -11.75
C GLU A 87 -30.08 -4.61 -11.21
N ASP A 88 -29.96 -4.83 -9.90
CA ASP A 88 -30.95 -5.24 -8.90
C ASP A 88 -31.12 -6.74 -8.62
N GLU A 89 -30.65 -7.17 -7.43
CA GLU A 89 -31.59 -7.54 -6.35
C GLU A 89 -30.86 -7.60 -4.99
N ILE A 90 -31.25 -6.67 -4.10
CA ILE A 90 -30.93 -6.67 -2.68
C ILE A 90 -31.49 -7.93 -2.02
N ARG A 91 -30.66 -8.72 -1.31
CA ARG A 91 -31.16 -9.70 -0.35
C ARG A 91 -30.50 -9.57 1.01
N ALA A 92 -31.12 -8.75 1.85
CA ALA A 92 -30.92 -8.79 3.29
C ALA A 92 -31.59 -10.05 3.88
N ASN A 93 -30.93 -10.73 4.83
CA ASN A 93 -31.62 -11.23 6.03
C ASN A 93 -30.65 -11.52 7.19
N PRO A 94 -30.96 -11.12 8.44
CA PRO A 94 -30.10 -11.26 9.60
C PRO A 94 -30.43 -12.52 10.41
N LYS A 95 -29.44 -13.10 11.09
CA LYS A 95 -29.72 -14.00 12.22
C LYS A 95 -28.95 -13.57 13.46
N LYS A 96 -29.72 -13.15 14.46
CA LYS A 96 -29.33 -12.84 15.82
C LYS A 96 -28.75 -14.09 16.49
N SER A 97 -27.58 -13.98 17.14
CA SER A 97 -27.20 -14.86 18.25
C SER A 97 -27.18 -14.03 19.53
N LYS A 98 -27.83 -14.59 20.56
CA LYS A 98 -28.13 -13.93 21.83
C LYS A 98 -26.89 -13.90 22.74
N LEU A 99 -26.81 -12.85 23.56
CA LEU A 99 -26.06 -12.83 24.81
C LEU A 99 -26.43 -14.07 25.65
N SER A 100 -25.43 -14.73 26.20
CA SER A 100 -25.51 -15.42 27.48
C SER A 100 -24.54 -14.78 28.45
#